data_AF-A0A9X0B672-F1
#
_entry.id   AF-A0A9X0B672-F1
#
_cell.length_a   1.000
_cell.length_b   1.000
_cell.length_c   1.000
_cell.angle_alpha   90.00
_cell.angle_beta   90.00
_cell.angle_gamma   90.00
#
_symmetry.space_group_name_H-M   'P 1'
#
loop_
_entity.id
_entity.type
_entity.pdbx_description
1 polymer ?
#
loop_
_entity_poly.entity_id
_entity_poly.type
_entity_poly.pdbx_seq_one_letter_code
_entity_poly.pdbx_strand_id
1 'polypeptide(L)'
;MRATLFTSVASVLWTGSLTFASPTAKSADLASFISKEGQRSIVGISENLGGKGSKTPGTAAGLFIASPNMANPDYYYTWTRDSALTIKCLIDLFEISGGGYSISTKELETGIRNYVSSQAVLQNVSNPSGTLQDGSGLGEPKFEIDLNPFSGSWGRPQRDGPALRATAMITYADWLISHGQKSEAADIMWPIIANDLAYVGQYWNNTGFDLWEEVDGSSFFTLAVQHRALVQGSSLAQKLGKSCPACKSQAPQILCFLQSFWNGKYITANINLDTSRSGIDLNSILGSIHTFDPEAACDDSTFQPCSARALANHKVYVDSFRSIYKINAGIREGSAANVGRYPEDVYQGGNPWYLATLAAAELLYDALYQWNKIGKLDVTATSLAFFEDFDASVKKGSYSAHSSTYKTLTSAIRAYADGFLTLVQEYTPSNGSLAEQYNRNTSVPLSANDLTWSYASFITAVQRRSSIVPASWGEKSANAVPTTCSASPVTGTYQAVASAFPTSTGCVPATDVVPITFYLIENTFYGENVYMTGNVSALGNWDTSNGFPLTANLYTETDNLWFASVELIAAGTPFEYKYYKVEPNGTVIWESGDNRVYVAPTGCPIQPNQHDVWRS
;
A
#
# COMPACT_ATOMS: atom_id res chain seq x y z
N MET A 1 -56.38 33.82 64.75
CA MET A 1 -56.15 32.45 65.26
C MET A 1 -55.81 31.60 64.03
N ARG A 2 -54.60 31.12 63.76
CA ARG A 2 -53.56 30.52 64.61
C ARG A 2 -52.20 31.23 64.44
N ALA A 3 -51.37 31.10 65.48
CA ALA A 3 -50.25 31.96 65.80
C ALA A 3 -48.93 31.59 65.11
N THR A 4 -48.15 32.63 64.89
CA THR A 4 -46.70 32.69 64.64
C THR A 4 -45.90 32.15 65.84
N LEU A 5 -44.79 31.44 65.61
CA LEU A 5 -43.48 31.72 66.24
C LEU A 5 -42.33 30.87 65.64
N PHE A 6 -41.15 31.48 65.65
CA PHE A 6 -39.82 31.10 65.19
C PHE A 6 -39.28 29.72 65.63
N THR A 7 -38.40 29.12 64.81
CA THR A 7 -37.07 28.64 65.26
C THR A 7 -36.07 28.36 64.10
N SER A 8 -34.84 28.82 64.35
CA SER A 8 -33.52 28.50 63.81
C SER A 8 -33.27 27.11 63.18
N VAL A 9 -32.47 27.07 62.11
CA VAL A 9 -31.66 25.88 61.75
C VAL A 9 -30.21 26.30 61.54
N ALA A 10 -29.35 25.65 62.32
CA ALA A 10 -27.90 25.82 62.35
C ALA A 10 -27.21 25.10 61.18
N SER A 11 -26.14 25.71 60.71
CA SER A 11 -25.13 25.16 59.81
C SER A 11 -24.25 24.11 60.52
N VAL A 12 -24.11 22.93 59.92
CA VAL A 12 -22.95 22.05 60.11
C VAL A 12 -22.48 21.59 58.74
N LEU A 13 -21.25 21.99 58.42
CA LEU A 13 -20.46 21.56 57.27
C LEU A 13 -20.11 20.07 57.41
N TRP A 14 -20.39 19.29 56.36
CA TRP A 14 -19.80 17.97 56.19
C TRP A 14 -19.02 17.96 54.87
N THR A 15 -17.70 17.90 54.99
CA THR A 15 -16.74 17.72 53.90
C THR A 15 -16.86 16.29 53.39
N GLY A 16 -17.63 16.09 52.32
CA GLY A 16 -17.62 14.86 51.54
C GLY A 16 -16.55 14.95 50.45
N SER A 17 -15.52 14.12 50.55
CA SER A 17 -14.51 13.93 49.52
C SER A 17 -15.16 13.44 48.22
N LEU A 18 -15.21 14.30 47.20
CA LEU A 18 -15.55 13.90 45.84
C LEU A 18 -14.34 13.14 45.26
N THR A 19 -14.36 11.82 45.39
CA THR A 19 -13.51 10.94 44.58
C THR A 19 -14.00 11.04 43.14
N PHE A 20 -13.26 11.76 42.30
CA PHE A 20 -13.36 11.62 40.86
C PHE A 20 -13.06 10.17 40.49
N ALA A 21 -14.08 9.44 40.03
CA ALA A 21 -13.89 8.14 39.41
C ALA A 21 -13.18 8.37 38.07
N SER A 22 -11.88 8.09 38.02
CA SER A 22 -11.18 7.88 36.76
C SER A 22 -11.87 6.75 35.99
N PRO A 23 -12.12 6.89 34.67
CA PRO A 23 -12.50 5.75 33.87
C PRO A 23 -11.23 4.91 33.67
N THR A 24 -10.91 4.04 34.64
CA THR A 24 -9.99 2.93 34.38
C THR A 24 -10.75 1.91 33.54
N ALA A 25 -10.83 2.15 32.23
CA ALA A 25 -10.98 1.04 31.31
C ALA A 25 -9.78 0.12 31.58
N LYS A 26 -10.04 -1.12 32.00
CA LYS A 26 -9.01 -2.14 32.09
C LYS A 26 -8.38 -2.24 30.70
N SER A 27 -7.20 -1.66 30.47
CA SER A 27 -6.43 -1.94 29.27
C SER A 27 -6.22 -3.45 29.28
N ALA A 28 -6.78 -4.15 28.29
CA ALA A 28 -6.39 -5.55 28.11
C ALA A 28 -4.86 -5.58 28.00
N ASP A 29 -4.24 -6.61 28.58
CA ASP A 29 -2.80 -6.80 28.44
C ASP A 29 -2.39 -6.71 26.96
N LEU A 30 -1.38 -5.89 26.64
CA LEU A 30 -0.98 -5.60 25.25
C LEU A 30 -0.62 -6.91 24.50
N ALA A 31 -0.03 -7.89 25.19
CA ALA A 31 0.27 -9.17 24.58
C ALA A 31 -1.00 -9.95 24.21
N SER A 32 -2.04 -9.93 25.05
CA SER A 32 -3.34 -10.50 24.73
C SER A 32 -4.00 -9.82 23.52
N PHE A 33 -3.92 -8.48 23.42
CA PHE A 33 -4.41 -7.75 22.25
C PHE A 33 -3.65 -8.14 20.98
N ILE A 34 -2.32 -8.14 21.01
CA ILE A 34 -1.47 -8.51 19.86
C ILE A 34 -1.83 -9.91 19.35
N SER A 35 -2.02 -10.87 20.25
CA SER A 35 -2.39 -12.24 19.86
C SER A 35 -3.77 -12.29 19.19
N LYS A 36 -4.79 -11.66 19.79
CA LYS A 36 -6.15 -11.66 19.26
C LYS A 36 -6.24 -10.90 17.93
N GLU A 37 -5.67 -9.70 17.89
CA GLU A 37 -5.74 -8.81 16.74
C GLU A 37 -4.87 -9.32 15.59
N GLY A 38 -3.74 -9.96 15.88
CA GLY A 38 -2.94 -10.65 14.88
C GLY A 38 -3.73 -11.77 14.19
N GLN A 39 -4.41 -12.63 14.95
CA GLN A 39 -5.28 -13.65 14.35
C GLN A 39 -6.42 -13.03 13.53
N ARG A 40 -7.04 -11.95 14.03
CA ARG A 40 -8.11 -11.22 13.31
C ARG A 40 -7.59 -10.60 12.01
N SER A 41 -6.37 -10.09 12.00
CA SER A 41 -5.72 -9.48 10.83
C SER A 41 -5.44 -10.51 9.73
N ILE A 42 -4.97 -11.71 10.09
CA ILE A 42 -4.81 -12.82 9.13
C ILE A 42 -6.16 -13.20 8.50
N VAL A 43 -7.22 -13.26 9.31
CA VAL A 43 -8.57 -13.48 8.81
C VAL A 43 -8.99 -12.34 7.88
N GLY A 44 -8.78 -11.08 8.25
CA GLY A 44 -9.12 -9.92 7.43
C GLY A 44 -8.44 -9.92 6.06
N ILE A 45 -7.15 -10.24 6.01
CA ILE A 45 -6.41 -10.42 4.74
C ILE A 45 -7.01 -11.56 3.91
N SER A 46 -7.32 -12.70 4.54
CA SER A 46 -7.87 -13.86 3.84
C SER A 46 -9.29 -13.62 3.33
N GLU A 47 -10.10 -12.85 4.06
CA GLU A 47 -11.45 -12.45 3.67
C GLU A 47 -11.44 -11.55 2.43
N ASN A 48 -10.38 -10.75 2.25
CA ASN A 48 -10.17 -9.82 1.13
C ASN A 48 -9.34 -10.42 -0.03
N LEU A 49 -9.01 -11.71 0.01
CA LEU A 49 -8.29 -12.40 -1.06
C LEU A 49 -9.27 -13.15 -1.98
N GLY A 50 -9.31 -12.71 -3.24
CA GLY A 50 -10.05 -13.34 -4.33
C GLY A 50 -9.77 -14.84 -4.43
N GLY A 51 -10.84 -15.59 -4.71
CA GLY A 51 -10.84 -17.05 -4.69
C GLY A 51 -11.75 -17.61 -3.60
N LYS A 52 -11.31 -17.55 -2.34
CA LYS A 52 -12.09 -18.05 -1.19
C LYS A 52 -12.50 -16.96 -0.18
N GLY A 53 -12.04 -15.72 -0.36
CA GLY A 53 -12.34 -14.62 0.53
C GLY A 53 -13.83 -14.32 0.61
N SER A 54 -14.39 -14.33 1.82
CA SER A 54 -15.83 -14.11 2.04
C SER A 54 -16.30 -12.71 1.62
N LYS A 55 -15.38 -11.75 1.49
CA LYS A 55 -15.65 -10.37 1.12
C LYS A 55 -15.27 -10.05 -0.32
N THR A 56 -15.00 -11.07 -1.14
CA THR A 56 -14.56 -10.91 -2.53
C THR A 56 -15.51 -11.58 -3.55
N PRO A 57 -16.84 -11.37 -3.49
CA PRO A 57 -17.74 -11.86 -4.54
C PRO A 57 -17.32 -11.33 -5.92
N GLY A 58 -17.21 -12.24 -6.89
CA GLY A 58 -16.82 -11.95 -8.28
C GLY A 58 -15.32 -11.74 -8.50
N THR A 59 -14.51 -11.64 -7.44
CA THR A 59 -13.08 -11.37 -7.57
C THR A 59 -12.30 -12.60 -8.04
N ALA A 60 -11.47 -12.42 -9.06
CA ALA A 60 -10.62 -13.47 -9.59
C ALA A 60 -9.63 -14.00 -8.53
N ALA A 61 -9.31 -15.29 -8.61
CA ALA A 61 -8.41 -15.94 -7.65
C ALA A 61 -7.02 -15.25 -7.64
N GLY A 62 -6.53 -14.91 -6.45
CA GLY A 62 -5.20 -14.30 -6.28
C GLY A 62 -5.17 -12.78 -6.26
N LEU A 63 -6.27 -12.11 -6.59
CA LEU A 63 -6.37 -10.65 -6.45
C LEU A 63 -6.78 -10.27 -5.02
N PHE A 64 -6.06 -9.33 -4.42
CA PHE A 64 -6.51 -8.70 -3.18
C PHE A 64 -7.37 -7.49 -3.51
N ILE A 65 -8.55 -7.40 -2.93
CA ILE A 65 -9.26 -6.12 -2.88
C ILE A 65 -8.58 -5.21 -1.84
N ALA A 66 -8.52 -3.90 -2.07
CA ALA A 66 -8.02 -2.97 -1.06
C ALA A 66 -8.94 -2.94 0.16
N SER A 67 -10.25 -2.88 -0.06
CA SER A 67 -11.29 -2.95 0.97
C SER A 67 -12.61 -3.48 0.38
N PRO A 68 -13.49 -4.11 1.18
CA PRO A 68 -14.84 -4.46 0.76
C PRO A 68 -15.79 -3.27 0.51
N ASN A 69 -15.35 -2.04 0.79
CA ASN A 69 -16.17 -0.86 0.56
C ASN A 69 -16.36 -0.59 -0.94
N MET A 70 -17.63 -0.58 -1.37
CA MET A 70 -18.04 -0.26 -2.76
C MET A 70 -18.58 1.18 -2.90
N ALA A 71 -18.53 1.99 -1.83
CA ALA A 71 -19.01 3.37 -1.84
C ALA A 71 -18.49 4.17 -0.64
N ASN A 72 -18.15 5.44 -0.89
CA ASN A 72 -17.77 6.46 0.09
C ASN A 72 -16.77 6.01 1.17
N PRO A 73 -15.53 5.63 0.81
CA PRO A 73 -14.99 5.59 -0.56
C PRO A 73 -15.22 4.24 -1.25
N ASP A 74 -15.09 4.20 -2.58
CA ASP A 74 -15.15 2.95 -3.36
C ASP A 74 -13.75 2.40 -3.60
N TYR A 75 -13.43 1.32 -2.89
CA TYR A 75 -12.12 0.66 -2.82
C TYR A 75 -12.21 -0.81 -3.26
N TYR A 76 -13.30 -1.20 -3.92
CA TYR A 76 -13.52 -2.57 -4.37
C TYR A 76 -12.76 -2.87 -5.68
N TYR A 77 -11.47 -2.58 -5.69
CA TYR A 77 -10.52 -2.80 -6.77
C TYR A 77 -9.26 -3.48 -6.24
N THR A 78 -8.42 -3.97 -7.15
CA THR A 78 -7.09 -4.46 -6.81
C THR A 78 -6.03 -3.43 -7.15
N TRP A 79 -5.27 -2.97 -6.15
CA TRP A 79 -4.09 -2.14 -6.35
C TRP A 79 -2.84 -3.01 -6.42
N THR A 80 -1.94 -2.70 -7.36
CA THR A 80 -0.66 -3.41 -7.50
C THR A 80 0.17 -3.26 -6.22
N ARG A 81 0.21 -2.07 -5.62
CA ARG A 81 0.93 -1.79 -4.37
C ARG A 81 0.39 -2.64 -3.22
N ASP A 82 -0.89 -2.48 -2.88
CA ASP A 82 -1.54 -3.11 -1.74
C ASP A 82 -1.44 -4.63 -1.83
N SER A 83 -1.66 -5.18 -3.03
CA SER A 83 -1.54 -6.61 -3.29
C SER A 83 -0.10 -7.09 -3.08
N ALA A 84 0.89 -6.37 -3.60
CA ALA A 84 2.31 -6.73 -3.48
C ALA A 84 2.84 -6.61 -2.03
N LEU A 85 2.43 -5.58 -1.29
CA LEU A 85 2.79 -5.41 0.12
C LEU A 85 2.15 -6.48 0.99
N THR A 86 0.87 -6.77 0.75
CA THR A 86 0.12 -7.80 1.50
C THR A 86 0.67 -9.19 1.22
N ILE A 87 0.92 -9.54 -0.04
CA ILE A 87 1.45 -10.87 -0.35
C ILE A 87 2.88 -11.03 0.13
N LYS A 88 3.69 -9.97 0.17
CA LYS A 88 5.02 -10.01 0.81
C LYS A 88 4.91 -10.39 2.28
N CYS A 89 3.95 -9.82 3.01
CA CYS A 89 3.66 -10.20 4.39
C CYS A 89 3.26 -11.69 4.51
N LEU A 90 2.40 -12.19 3.62
CA LEU A 90 1.98 -13.60 3.64
C LEU A 90 3.10 -14.58 3.25
N ILE A 91 3.97 -14.20 2.32
CA ILE A 91 5.17 -14.99 1.96
C ILE A 91 6.09 -15.09 3.17
N ASP A 92 6.37 -13.98 3.86
CA ASP A 92 7.22 -14.01 5.07
C ASP A 92 6.63 -14.90 6.17
N LEU A 93 5.30 -14.87 6.36
CA LEU A 93 4.63 -15.79 7.29
C LEU A 93 4.70 -17.24 6.84
N PHE A 94 4.55 -17.49 5.53
CA PHE A 94 4.64 -18.83 4.96
C PHE A 94 6.01 -19.47 5.22
N GLU A 95 7.10 -18.71 5.04
CA GLU A 95 8.47 -19.20 5.26
C GLU A 95 8.71 -19.68 6.70
N ILE A 96 8.01 -19.09 7.67
CA ILE A 96 8.08 -19.46 9.09
C ILE A 96 6.89 -20.30 9.57
N SER A 97 6.21 -21.00 8.65
CA SER A 97 5.09 -21.90 8.94
C SER A 97 3.91 -21.23 9.66
N GLY A 98 3.52 -20.03 9.21
CA GLY A 98 2.35 -19.29 9.69
C GLY A 98 2.62 -18.34 10.86
N GLY A 99 3.86 -18.21 11.33
CA GLY A 99 4.26 -17.18 12.31
C GLY A 99 3.57 -17.28 13.67
N GLY A 100 3.08 -18.49 14.03
CA GLY A 100 2.33 -18.72 15.26
C GLY A 100 0.83 -18.41 15.16
N TYR A 101 0.34 -18.01 13.99
CA TYR A 101 -1.09 -17.83 13.73
C TYR A 101 -1.76 -19.14 13.32
N SER A 102 -3.06 -19.24 13.58
CA SER A 102 -3.90 -20.36 13.13
C SER A 102 -4.26 -20.18 11.66
N ILE A 103 -3.31 -20.49 10.77
CA ILE A 103 -3.47 -20.50 9.32
C ILE A 103 -2.70 -21.67 8.70
N SER A 104 -3.28 -22.34 7.70
CA SER A 104 -2.62 -23.45 7.03
C SER A 104 -1.52 -22.96 6.09
N THR A 105 -0.32 -23.54 6.19
CA THR A 105 0.76 -23.29 5.22
C THR A 105 0.36 -23.65 3.79
N LYS A 106 -0.47 -24.68 3.62
CA LYS A 106 -1.02 -25.07 2.32
C LYS A 106 -1.97 -24.00 1.76
N GLU A 107 -2.78 -23.38 2.61
CA GLU A 107 -3.69 -22.30 2.19
C GLU A 107 -2.91 -21.03 1.84
N LEU A 108 -1.89 -20.68 2.64
CA LEU A 108 -0.96 -19.60 2.32
C LEU A 108 -0.29 -19.83 0.96
N GLU A 109 0.30 -21.00 0.75
CA GLU A 109 0.97 -21.31 -0.52
C GLU A 109 0.01 -21.29 -1.71
N THR A 110 -1.22 -21.80 -1.53
CA THR A 110 -2.25 -21.73 -2.57
C THR A 110 -2.59 -20.27 -2.92
N GLY A 111 -2.74 -19.41 -1.91
CA GLY A 111 -2.95 -17.97 -2.11
C GLY A 111 -1.78 -17.30 -2.83
N ILE A 112 -0.54 -17.62 -2.45
CA ILE A 112 0.69 -17.11 -3.08
C ILE A 112 0.76 -17.52 -4.56
N ARG A 113 0.53 -18.80 -4.85
CA ARG A 113 0.53 -19.31 -6.23
C ARG A 113 -0.58 -18.70 -7.07
N ASN A 114 -1.78 -18.51 -6.51
CA ASN A 114 -2.88 -17.82 -7.20
C ASN A 114 -2.54 -16.35 -7.47
N TYR A 115 -1.94 -15.65 -6.51
CA TYR A 115 -1.46 -14.28 -6.70
C TYR A 115 -0.49 -14.22 -7.88
N VAL A 116 0.54 -15.07 -7.91
CA VAL A 116 1.50 -15.12 -9.03
C VAL A 116 0.79 -15.31 -10.37
N SER A 117 -0.13 -16.27 -10.45
CA SER A 117 -0.91 -16.52 -11.67
C SER A 117 -1.77 -15.32 -12.08
N SER A 118 -2.39 -14.62 -11.14
CA SER A 118 -3.20 -13.41 -11.44
C SER A 118 -2.35 -12.28 -12.00
N GLN A 119 -1.14 -12.09 -11.49
CA GLN A 119 -0.24 -11.03 -11.95
C GLN A 119 0.33 -11.32 -13.34
N ALA A 120 0.53 -12.60 -13.68
CA ALA A 120 0.88 -13.00 -15.04
C ALA A 120 -0.19 -12.54 -16.07
N VAL A 121 -1.48 -12.60 -15.69
CA VAL A 121 -2.57 -12.08 -16.52
C VAL A 121 -2.54 -10.55 -16.57
N LEU A 122 -2.47 -9.89 -15.41
CA LEU A 122 -2.51 -8.42 -15.34
C LEU A 122 -1.37 -7.73 -16.10
N GLN A 123 -0.17 -8.33 -16.18
CA GLN A 123 0.92 -7.74 -16.98
C GLN A 123 0.57 -7.61 -18.47
N ASN A 124 -0.35 -8.44 -18.99
CA ASN A 124 -0.77 -8.40 -20.40
C ASN A 124 -1.93 -7.42 -20.66
N VAL A 125 -2.51 -6.81 -19.62
CA VAL A 125 -3.69 -5.96 -19.75
C VAL A 125 -3.29 -4.56 -20.20
N SER A 126 -3.71 -4.19 -21.41
CA SER A 126 -3.61 -2.80 -21.88
C SER A 126 -4.58 -1.92 -21.09
N ASN A 127 -4.11 -0.74 -20.69
CA ASN A 127 -4.79 0.11 -19.72
C ASN A 127 -4.46 1.60 -19.98
N PRO A 128 -5.07 2.55 -19.25
CA PRO A 128 -4.84 3.97 -19.51
C PRO A 128 -3.38 4.46 -19.35
N SER A 129 -2.52 3.74 -18.61
CA SER A 129 -1.07 4.05 -18.56
C SER A 129 -0.32 3.57 -19.80
N GLY A 130 -0.87 2.60 -20.55
CA GLY A 130 -0.33 2.12 -21.82
C GLY A 130 -0.40 0.60 -21.97
N THR A 131 0.63 0.01 -22.58
CA THR A 131 0.64 -1.41 -22.97
C THR A 131 1.89 -2.13 -22.47
N LEU A 132 1.90 -3.46 -22.59
CA LEU A 132 3.09 -4.26 -22.28
C LEU A 132 4.21 -4.08 -23.31
N GLN A 133 3.91 -3.65 -24.54
CA GLN A 133 4.87 -3.63 -25.64
C GLN A 133 6.12 -2.79 -25.33
N ASP A 134 5.93 -1.64 -24.69
CA ASP A 134 6.99 -0.76 -24.18
C ASP A 134 7.07 -0.75 -22.64
N GLY A 135 6.30 -1.63 -22.00
CA GLY A 135 6.19 -1.78 -20.55
C GLY A 135 5.38 -0.70 -19.84
N SER A 136 4.91 0.35 -20.52
CA SER A 136 4.21 1.48 -19.89
C SER A 136 3.00 1.06 -19.06
N GLY A 137 2.24 0.06 -19.52
CA GLY A 137 1.06 -0.48 -18.83
C GLY A 137 1.35 -1.11 -17.47
N LEU A 138 2.60 -1.47 -17.17
CA LEU A 138 2.99 -2.03 -15.86
C LEU A 138 2.96 -0.98 -14.73
N GLY A 139 2.94 0.31 -15.08
CA GLY A 139 2.80 1.42 -14.12
C GLY A 139 1.37 1.75 -13.72
N GLU A 140 0.36 1.00 -14.20
CA GLU A 140 -1.03 1.22 -13.81
C GLU A 140 -1.24 0.88 -12.33
N PRO A 141 -1.83 1.80 -11.54
CA PRO A 141 -1.95 1.60 -10.09
C PRO A 141 -2.94 0.48 -9.72
N LYS A 142 -4.09 0.46 -10.40
CA LYS A 142 -5.24 -0.36 -10.02
C LYS A 142 -5.97 -0.96 -11.22
N PHE A 143 -6.63 -2.08 -10.96
CA PHE A 143 -7.41 -2.85 -11.93
C PHE A 143 -8.73 -3.28 -11.33
N GLU A 144 -9.66 -3.66 -12.19
CA GLU A 144 -10.91 -4.28 -11.79
C GLU A 144 -10.68 -5.63 -11.11
N ILE A 145 -11.62 -6.03 -10.26
CA ILE A 145 -11.56 -7.29 -9.50
C ILE A 145 -11.64 -8.56 -10.36
N ASP A 146 -11.96 -8.43 -11.64
CA ASP A 146 -12.11 -9.52 -12.63
C ASP A 146 -10.99 -9.52 -13.69
N LEU A 147 -9.90 -8.79 -13.42
CA LEU A 147 -8.72 -8.61 -14.26
C LEU A 147 -8.91 -7.67 -15.48
N ASN A 148 -10.05 -6.96 -15.58
CA ASN A 148 -10.22 -5.88 -16.54
C ASN A 148 -9.41 -4.61 -16.16
N PRO A 149 -9.07 -3.74 -17.14
CA PRO A 149 -8.49 -2.44 -16.84
C PRO A 149 -9.50 -1.53 -16.16
N PHE A 150 -9.05 -0.69 -15.22
CA PHE A 150 -9.85 0.44 -14.75
C PHE A 150 -9.80 1.57 -15.78
N SER A 151 -10.96 2.09 -16.19
CA SER A 151 -11.05 3.05 -17.32
C SER A 151 -11.09 4.52 -16.91
N GLY A 152 -11.41 4.83 -15.65
CA GLY A 152 -11.57 6.20 -15.16
C GLY A 152 -10.25 6.97 -15.04
N SER A 153 -10.33 8.30 -14.93
CA SER A 153 -9.18 9.15 -14.60
C SER A 153 -8.63 8.80 -13.20
N TRP A 154 -7.31 8.82 -13.06
CA TRP A 154 -6.62 8.47 -11.82
C TRP A 154 -5.22 9.05 -11.79
N GLY A 155 -4.60 9.13 -10.60
CA GLY A 155 -3.21 9.51 -10.43
C GLY A 155 -2.27 8.41 -10.95
N ARG A 156 -2.03 8.38 -12.26
CA ARG A 156 -1.22 7.37 -12.96
C ARG A 156 -0.12 8.02 -13.82
N PRO A 157 1.01 7.32 -14.08
CA PRO A 157 1.38 6.03 -13.52
C PRO A 157 1.88 6.13 -12.08
N GLN A 158 1.84 5.02 -11.34
CA GLN A 158 2.51 4.86 -10.04
C GLN A 158 3.63 3.82 -10.20
N ARG A 159 4.88 4.28 -10.06
CA ARG A 159 6.06 3.52 -10.52
C ARG A 159 6.63 2.55 -9.47
N ASP A 160 6.03 2.49 -8.29
CA ASP A 160 6.42 1.60 -7.19
C ASP A 160 5.84 0.19 -7.34
N GLY A 161 4.68 0.04 -7.99
CA GLY A 161 3.97 -1.24 -8.16
C GLY A 161 4.86 -2.37 -8.70
N PRO A 162 5.52 -2.21 -9.85
CA PRO A 162 6.43 -3.23 -10.40
C PRO A 162 7.57 -3.62 -9.44
N ALA A 163 8.15 -2.64 -8.73
CA ALA A 163 9.24 -2.92 -7.78
C ALA A 163 8.76 -3.75 -6.59
N LEU A 164 7.61 -3.40 -6.02
CA LEU A 164 7.01 -4.13 -4.90
C LEU A 164 6.61 -5.55 -5.30
N ARG A 165 5.98 -5.70 -6.47
CA ARG A 165 5.58 -7.01 -7.02
C ARG A 165 6.81 -7.89 -7.27
N ALA A 166 7.86 -7.34 -7.88
CA ALA A 166 9.12 -8.04 -8.08
C ALA A 166 9.74 -8.46 -6.74
N THR A 167 9.82 -7.57 -5.75
CA THR A 167 10.35 -7.92 -4.42
C THR A 167 9.59 -9.07 -3.77
N ALA A 168 8.25 -9.04 -3.78
CA ALA A 168 7.44 -10.12 -3.23
C ALA A 168 7.68 -11.45 -3.97
N MET A 169 7.66 -11.44 -5.29
CA MET A 169 7.87 -12.63 -6.11
C MET A 169 9.29 -13.18 -6.01
N ILE A 170 10.31 -12.33 -5.89
CA ILE A 170 11.70 -12.76 -5.69
C ILE A 170 11.85 -13.48 -4.35
N THR A 171 11.19 -13.01 -3.28
CA THR A 171 11.21 -13.70 -1.97
C THR A 171 10.67 -15.12 -2.09
N TYR A 172 9.48 -15.31 -2.70
CA TYR A 172 8.94 -16.66 -2.89
C TYR A 172 9.77 -17.51 -3.86
N ALA A 173 10.35 -16.92 -4.92
CA ALA A 173 11.24 -17.62 -5.84
C ALA A 173 12.50 -18.14 -5.14
N ASP A 174 13.08 -17.36 -4.22
CA ASP A 174 14.21 -17.80 -3.40
C ASP A 174 13.82 -18.96 -2.46
N TRP A 175 12.60 -18.94 -1.91
CA TRP A 175 12.06 -20.06 -1.16
C TRP A 175 11.92 -21.31 -2.04
N LEU A 176 11.33 -21.21 -3.24
CA LEU A 176 11.21 -22.31 -4.19
C LEU A 176 12.58 -22.92 -4.54
N ILE A 177 13.59 -22.08 -4.79
CA ILE A 177 14.96 -22.55 -5.08
C ILE A 177 15.52 -23.33 -3.89
N SER A 178 15.37 -22.83 -2.67
CA SER A 178 15.89 -23.50 -1.46
C SER A 178 15.18 -24.83 -1.16
N HIS A 179 13.97 -25.04 -1.69
CA HIS A 179 13.17 -26.26 -1.54
C HIS A 179 13.21 -27.17 -2.78
N GLY A 180 14.19 -26.97 -3.68
CA GLY A 180 14.40 -27.84 -4.85
C GLY A 180 13.45 -27.59 -6.03
N GLN A 181 12.62 -26.55 -5.98
CA GLN A 181 11.66 -26.16 -7.03
C GLN A 181 12.24 -25.07 -7.95
N LYS A 182 13.53 -25.16 -8.29
CA LYS A 182 14.22 -24.17 -9.13
C LYS A 182 13.59 -24.02 -10.52
N SER A 183 13.01 -25.07 -11.09
CA SER A 183 12.30 -25.02 -12.38
C SER A 183 11.06 -24.11 -12.30
N GLU A 184 10.27 -24.19 -11.22
CA GLU A 184 9.12 -23.30 -11.03
C GLU A 184 9.55 -21.83 -10.91
N ALA A 185 10.64 -21.56 -10.18
CA ALA A 185 11.22 -20.23 -10.10
C ALA A 185 11.72 -19.72 -11.47
N ALA A 186 12.29 -20.59 -12.31
CA ALA A 186 12.83 -20.22 -13.61
C ALA A 186 11.76 -20.05 -14.70
N ASP A 187 10.74 -20.92 -14.71
CA ASP A 187 9.82 -21.08 -15.84
C ASP A 187 8.48 -20.37 -15.62
N ILE A 188 8.08 -20.16 -14.36
CA ILE A 188 6.82 -19.50 -13.97
C ILE A 188 7.09 -18.11 -13.37
N MET A 189 7.98 -18.02 -12.37
CA MET A 189 8.20 -16.75 -11.64
C MET A 189 9.03 -15.75 -12.45
N TRP A 190 10.15 -16.19 -13.02
CA TRP A 190 11.13 -15.30 -13.65
C TRP A 190 10.57 -14.44 -14.80
N PRO A 191 9.71 -14.95 -15.72
CA PRO A 191 9.15 -14.11 -16.78
C PRO A 191 8.38 -12.88 -16.26
N ILE A 192 7.62 -13.04 -15.17
CA ILE A 192 6.86 -11.96 -14.53
C ILE A 192 7.84 -10.95 -13.91
N ILE A 193 8.79 -11.46 -13.12
CA ILE A 193 9.81 -10.66 -12.42
C ILE A 193 10.66 -9.88 -13.44
N ALA A 194 11.03 -10.49 -14.57
CA ALA A 194 11.86 -9.87 -15.58
C ALA A 194 11.20 -8.63 -16.21
N ASN A 195 9.89 -8.70 -16.50
CA ASN A 195 9.13 -7.54 -17.00
C ASN A 195 9.12 -6.40 -15.98
N ASP A 196 8.89 -6.69 -14.70
CA ASP A 196 8.87 -5.67 -13.64
C ASP A 196 10.24 -5.03 -13.41
N LEU A 197 11.32 -5.83 -13.43
CA LEU A 197 12.68 -5.31 -13.29
C LEU A 197 13.11 -4.50 -14.52
N ALA A 198 12.66 -4.89 -15.71
CA ALA A 198 12.86 -4.12 -16.93
C ALA A 198 12.15 -2.76 -16.85
N TYR A 199 10.92 -2.73 -16.33
CA TYR A 199 10.17 -1.49 -16.08
C TYR A 199 10.97 -0.55 -15.17
N VAL A 200 11.44 -1.05 -14.03
CA VAL A 200 12.25 -0.25 -13.10
C VAL A 200 13.52 0.25 -13.79
N GLY A 201 14.21 -0.61 -14.54
CA GLY A 201 15.40 -0.23 -15.31
C GLY A 201 15.18 0.89 -16.33
N GLN A 202 13.99 0.96 -16.92
CA GLN A 202 13.62 1.90 -17.97
C GLN A 202 13.03 3.21 -17.44
N TYR A 203 12.25 3.17 -16.37
CA TYR A 203 11.37 4.28 -15.97
C TYR A 203 11.68 4.88 -14.59
N TRP A 204 12.69 4.40 -13.85
CA TRP A 204 13.00 4.90 -12.49
C TRP A 204 13.29 6.41 -12.44
N ASN A 205 13.78 7.01 -13.53
CA ASN A 205 14.13 8.43 -13.60
C ASN A 205 13.04 9.28 -14.29
N ASN A 206 11.82 8.76 -14.41
CA ASN A 206 10.64 9.51 -14.84
C ASN A 206 9.78 9.85 -13.62
N THR A 207 9.09 11.00 -13.66
CA THR A 207 8.10 11.32 -12.64
C THR A 207 6.91 10.36 -12.72
N GLY A 208 6.20 10.24 -11.61
CA GLY A 208 4.92 9.56 -11.49
C GLY A 208 4.28 9.91 -10.16
N PHE A 209 3.07 9.40 -9.94
CA PHE A 209 2.36 9.64 -8.70
C PHE A 209 3.00 8.89 -7.53
N ASP A 210 2.96 9.52 -6.36
CA ASP A 210 3.41 8.93 -5.10
C ASP A 210 2.44 7.84 -4.60
N LEU A 211 2.80 7.21 -3.47
CA LEU A 211 2.02 6.13 -2.88
C LEU A 211 0.63 6.54 -2.36
N TRP A 212 0.39 7.86 -2.25
CA TRP A 212 -0.89 8.44 -1.88
C TRP A 212 -1.75 8.81 -3.07
N GLU A 213 -1.25 8.57 -4.29
CA GLU A 213 -1.97 8.78 -5.54
C GLU A 213 -2.28 10.26 -5.83
N GLU A 214 -1.53 11.18 -5.21
CA GLU A 214 -1.84 12.61 -5.18
C GLU A 214 -0.77 13.47 -5.86
N VAL A 215 0.50 13.12 -5.66
CA VAL A 215 1.62 13.99 -5.98
C VAL A 215 2.40 13.42 -7.16
N ASP A 216 2.32 14.08 -8.32
CA ASP A 216 3.16 13.75 -9.49
C ASP A 216 4.55 14.39 -9.35
N GLY A 217 5.55 13.56 -9.18
CA GLY A 217 6.94 13.97 -8.96
C GLY A 217 7.86 12.77 -8.82
N SER A 218 8.87 12.87 -7.97
CA SER A 218 9.74 11.76 -7.57
C SER A 218 9.54 11.47 -6.08
N SER A 219 9.05 10.27 -5.75
CA SER A 219 8.72 9.83 -4.39
C SER A 219 9.84 9.01 -3.75
N PHE A 220 10.16 9.27 -2.48
CA PHE A 220 11.20 8.57 -1.73
C PHE A 220 10.91 7.07 -1.63
N PHE A 221 9.69 6.72 -1.19
CA PHE A 221 9.23 5.34 -1.11
C PHE A 221 9.45 4.60 -2.43
N THR A 222 9.02 5.20 -3.55
CA THR A 222 9.12 4.61 -4.89
C THR A 222 10.57 4.32 -5.26
N LEU A 223 11.47 5.29 -5.09
CA LEU A 223 12.89 5.12 -5.45
C LEU A 223 13.60 4.11 -4.52
N ALA A 224 13.27 4.10 -3.23
CA ALA A 224 13.85 3.17 -2.26
C ALA A 224 13.50 1.72 -2.60
N VAL A 225 12.22 1.42 -2.89
CA VAL A 225 11.80 0.06 -3.21
C VAL A 225 12.24 -0.37 -4.62
N GLN A 226 12.35 0.56 -5.58
CA GLN A 226 12.95 0.30 -6.89
C GLN A 226 14.43 -0.09 -6.78
N HIS A 227 15.21 0.60 -5.94
CA HIS A 227 16.59 0.23 -5.65
C HIS A 227 16.68 -1.21 -5.12
N ARG A 228 15.90 -1.52 -4.07
CA ARG A 228 15.83 -2.87 -3.48
C ARG A 228 15.48 -3.92 -4.52
N ALA A 229 14.45 -3.68 -5.35
CA ALA A 229 13.99 -4.63 -6.36
C ALA A 229 15.10 -4.99 -7.36
N LEU A 230 15.84 -4.01 -7.87
CA LEU A 230 16.97 -4.26 -8.78
C LEU A 230 18.09 -5.06 -8.12
N VAL A 231 18.44 -4.76 -6.86
CA VAL A 231 19.49 -5.49 -6.14
C VAL A 231 19.10 -6.95 -5.93
N GLN A 232 17.89 -7.20 -5.44
CA GLN A 232 17.36 -8.56 -5.27
C GLN A 232 17.23 -9.28 -6.62
N GLY A 233 16.77 -8.58 -7.65
CA GLY A 233 16.64 -9.11 -9.01
C GLY A 233 17.99 -9.55 -9.59
N SER A 234 19.06 -8.79 -9.35
CA SER A 234 20.43 -9.17 -9.74
C SER A 234 20.89 -10.47 -9.07
N SER A 235 20.53 -10.68 -7.80
CA SER A 235 20.84 -11.90 -7.05
C SER A 235 20.06 -13.10 -7.58
N LEU A 236 18.74 -12.97 -7.76
CA LEU A 236 17.90 -14.04 -8.29
C LEU A 236 18.31 -14.44 -9.72
N ALA A 237 18.60 -13.45 -10.58
CA ALA A 237 19.06 -13.69 -11.95
C ALA A 237 20.29 -14.62 -11.97
N GLN A 238 21.26 -14.37 -11.07
CA GLN A 238 22.46 -15.20 -10.93
C GLN A 238 22.12 -16.62 -10.47
N LYS A 239 21.26 -16.79 -9.46
CA LYS A 239 20.82 -18.11 -8.98
C LYS A 239 20.13 -18.93 -10.07
N LEU A 240 19.38 -18.28 -10.96
CA LEU A 240 18.64 -18.89 -12.06
C LEU A 240 19.46 -19.06 -13.35
N GLY A 241 20.66 -18.46 -13.45
CA GLY A 241 21.43 -18.44 -14.69
C GLY A 241 20.80 -17.56 -15.79
N LYS A 242 20.09 -16.50 -15.39
CA LYS A 242 19.44 -15.52 -16.26
C LYS A 242 20.21 -14.19 -16.26
N SER A 243 19.92 -13.31 -17.20
CA SER A 243 20.49 -11.96 -17.25
C SER A 243 19.53 -10.92 -16.68
N CYS A 244 20.06 -9.96 -15.93
CA CYS A 244 19.36 -8.69 -15.65
C CYS A 244 20.39 -7.54 -15.73
N PRO A 245 20.71 -7.05 -16.94
CA PRO A 245 21.69 -5.97 -17.10
C PRO A 245 21.25 -4.68 -16.41
N ALA A 246 19.96 -4.34 -16.51
CA ALA A 246 19.36 -3.19 -15.84
C ALA A 246 19.56 -3.21 -14.32
N CYS A 247 19.40 -4.39 -13.70
CA CYS A 247 19.59 -4.56 -12.27
C CYS A 247 20.98 -4.12 -11.79
N LYS A 248 22.02 -4.41 -12.58
CA LYS A 248 23.41 -4.06 -12.23
C LYS A 248 23.76 -2.62 -12.57
N SER A 249 23.33 -2.13 -13.73
CA SER A 249 23.71 -0.79 -14.20
C SER A 249 22.94 0.33 -13.49
N GLN A 250 21.68 0.10 -13.13
CA GLN A 250 20.80 1.15 -12.62
C GLN A 250 20.76 1.23 -11.09
N ALA A 251 20.89 0.11 -10.36
CA ALA A 251 20.78 0.13 -8.89
C ALA A 251 21.70 1.19 -8.23
N PRO A 252 23.00 1.33 -8.60
CA PRO A 252 23.85 2.38 -8.02
C PRO A 252 23.38 3.80 -8.35
N GLN A 253 22.77 4.03 -9.52
CA GLN A 253 22.28 5.35 -9.92
C GLN A 253 20.97 5.71 -9.22
N ILE A 254 20.07 4.74 -9.02
CA ILE A 254 18.88 4.90 -8.18
C ILE A 254 19.30 5.26 -6.75
N LEU A 255 20.27 4.54 -6.19
CA LEU A 255 20.82 4.85 -4.86
C LEU A 255 21.42 6.26 -4.79
N CYS A 256 22.11 6.69 -5.85
CA CYS A 256 22.65 8.05 -5.95
C CYS A 256 21.54 9.09 -5.93
N PHE A 257 20.48 8.90 -6.70
CA PHE A 257 19.34 9.81 -6.73
C PHE A 257 18.60 9.84 -5.38
N LEU A 258 18.45 8.68 -4.71
CA LEU A 258 17.83 8.56 -3.39
C LEU A 258 18.48 9.47 -2.33
N GLN A 259 19.75 9.83 -2.49
CA GLN A 259 20.44 10.76 -1.56
C GLN A 259 19.84 12.18 -1.60
N SER A 260 19.22 12.57 -2.71
CA SER A 260 18.66 13.92 -2.92
C SER A 260 17.45 14.22 -2.04
N PHE A 261 16.84 13.19 -1.45
CA PHE A 261 15.67 13.32 -0.59
C PHE A 261 16.02 13.79 0.82
N TRP A 262 17.29 13.66 1.25
CA TRP A 262 17.73 14.16 2.56
C TRP A 262 17.98 15.67 2.52
N ASN A 263 17.19 16.45 3.29
CA ASN A 263 17.29 17.91 3.29
C ASN A 263 18.20 18.50 4.39
N GLY A 264 18.92 17.64 5.13
CA GLY A 264 19.76 18.04 6.26
C GLY A 264 19.09 17.91 7.64
N LYS A 265 17.76 17.76 7.70
CA LYS A 265 16.99 17.59 8.95
C LYS A 265 16.07 16.37 8.92
N TYR A 266 15.35 16.17 7.82
CA TYR A 266 14.43 15.06 7.60
C TYR A 266 14.45 14.66 6.12
N ILE A 267 13.67 13.64 5.75
CA ILE A 267 13.55 13.17 4.38
C ILE A 267 12.38 13.92 3.73
N THR A 268 12.66 14.73 2.70
CA THR A 268 11.62 15.39 1.90
C THR A 268 10.99 14.34 1.00
N ALA A 269 9.80 13.84 1.34
CA ALA A 269 9.24 12.64 0.73
C ALA A 269 9.00 12.70 -0.79
N ASN A 270 8.73 13.88 -1.33
CA ASN A 270 8.51 14.10 -2.77
C ASN A 270 9.36 15.28 -3.25
N ILE A 271 10.10 15.10 -4.34
CA ILE A 271 10.93 16.13 -5.00
C ILE A 271 10.65 16.17 -6.52
N ASN A 272 11.30 17.10 -7.25
CA ASN A 272 11.09 17.32 -8.69
C ASN A 272 9.65 17.70 -9.06
N LEU A 273 9.05 18.57 -8.24
CA LEU A 273 7.73 19.11 -8.45
C LEU A 273 7.60 20.48 -7.82
N ASP A 274 6.58 21.22 -8.24
CA ASP A 274 6.14 22.44 -7.57
C ASP A 274 5.03 22.09 -6.57
N THR A 275 5.38 21.93 -5.29
CA THR A 275 4.43 21.66 -4.19
C THR A 275 4.62 22.63 -3.03
N SER A 276 3.54 22.91 -2.32
CA SER A 276 3.55 23.71 -1.08
C SER A 276 3.59 22.87 0.19
N ARG A 277 3.64 21.53 0.10
CA ARG A 277 3.76 20.65 1.27
C ARG A 277 5.15 20.75 1.88
N SER A 278 5.25 20.54 3.20
CA SER A 278 6.52 20.52 3.93
C SER A 278 7.46 19.37 3.51
N GLY A 279 6.92 18.33 2.90
CA GLY A 279 7.62 17.09 2.60
C GLY A 279 7.81 16.16 3.79
N ILE A 280 7.28 16.51 4.97
CA ILE A 280 7.19 15.61 6.13
C ILE A 280 6.04 14.64 5.87
N ASP A 281 6.36 13.36 5.70
CA ASP A 281 5.37 12.39 5.24
C ASP A 281 5.76 10.97 5.69
N LEU A 282 4.76 10.16 6.02
CA LEU A 282 4.86 8.74 6.33
C LEU A 282 5.54 7.95 5.21
N ASN A 283 5.43 8.40 3.95
CA ASN A 283 6.19 7.92 2.80
C ASN A 283 7.64 7.56 3.15
N SER A 284 8.31 8.45 3.89
CA SER A 284 9.71 8.25 4.32
C SER A 284 9.91 7.06 5.28
N ILE A 285 9.01 6.88 6.24
CA ILE A 285 9.02 5.75 7.17
C ILE A 285 8.70 4.45 6.44
N LEU A 286 7.66 4.46 5.59
CA LEU A 286 7.29 3.31 4.76
C LEU A 286 8.46 2.88 3.87
N GLY A 287 9.20 3.83 3.28
CA GLY A 287 10.40 3.55 2.51
C GLY A 287 11.42 2.76 3.34
N SER A 288 11.77 3.25 4.54
CA SER A 288 12.72 2.58 5.43
C SER A 288 12.28 1.18 5.87
N ILE A 289 11.03 0.98 6.31
CA ILE A 289 10.58 -0.34 6.80
C ILE A 289 10.45 -1.35 5.65
N HIS A 290 10.03 -0.90 4.46
CA HIS A 290 9.94 -1.76 3.28
C HIS A 290 11.28 -1.96 2.55
N THR A 291 12.36 -1.33 3.02
CA THR A 291 13.75 -1.64 2.62
C THR A 291 14.64 -2.05 3.79
N PHE A 292 14.04 -2.44 4.92
CA PHE A 292 14.75 -3.00 6.06
C PHE A 292 15.54 -4.26 5.67
N ASP A 293 16.82 -4.30 6.06
CA ASP A 293 17.67 -5.50 6.00
C ASP A 293 18.20 -5.82 7.41
N PRO A 294 17.87 -6.99 7.99
CA PRO A 294 18.32 -7.34 9.34
C PRO A 294 19.82 -7.57 9.44
N GLU A 295 20.51 -7.78 8.31
CA GLU A 295 21.94 -7.95 8.29
C GLU A 295 22.69 -6.63 8.04
N ALA A 296 22.02 -5.55 7.60
CA ALA A 296 22.67 -4.25 7.36
C ALA A 296 23.22 -3.59 8.64
N ALA A 297 24.15 -2.67 8.46
CA ALA A 297 24.53 -1.73 9.51
C ALA A 297 23.51 -0.58 9.59
N CYS A 298 23.76 0.43 10.44
CA CYS A 298 22.93 1.64 10.50
C CYS A 298 23.26 2.61 9.35
N ASP A 299 23.06 2.13 8.13
CA ASP A 299 23.53 2.78 6.90
C ASP A 299 22.62 3.95 6.47
N ASP A 300 23.18 5.16 6.47
CA ASP A 300 22.49 6.39 6.05
C ASP A 300 22.26 6.46 4.53
N SER A 301 23.02 5.72 3.72
CA SER A 301 22.89 5.73 2.26
C SER A 301 21.64 5.00 1.78
N THR A 302 21.27 3.91 2.46
CA THR A 302 20.06 3.13 2.18
C THR A 302 18.93 3.42 3.17
N PHE A 303 19.13 4.39 4.08
CA PHE A 303 18.15 4.85 5.06
C PHE A 303 17.61 3.72 5.93
N GLN A 304 18.50 2.82 6.40
CA GLN A 304 18.12 1.72 7.29
C GLN A 304 17.42 2.27 8.56
N PRO A 305 16.49 1.52 9.18
CA PRO A 305 15.74 1.98 10.34
C PRO A 305 16.60 2.50 11.51
N CYS A 306 17.77 1.88 11.78
CA CYS A 306 18.69 2.38 12.82
C CYS A 306 19.65 3.49 12.38
N SER A 307 19.60 3.93 11.11
CA SER A 307 20.43 5.01 10.56
C SER A 307 20.12 6.36 11.19
N ALA A 308 21.09 7.26 11.24
CA ALA A 308 20.91 8.55 11.88
C ALA A 308 19.86 9.41 11.15
N ARG A 309 19.79 9.31 9.82
CA ARG A 309 18.80 10.00 8.98
C ARG A 309 17.38 9.49 9.25
N ALA A 310 17.18 8.17 9.33
CA ALA A 310 15.86 7.59 9.59
C ALA A 310 15.33 7.97 10.97
N LEU A 311 16.17 7.97 12.00
CA LEU A 311 15.78 8.33 13.37
C LEU A 311 15.47 9.83 13.51
N ALA A 312 16.27 10.70 12.88
CA ALA A 312 16.00 12.13 12.84
C ALA A 312 14.67 12.42 12.13
N ASN A 313 14.43 11.73 11.01
CA ASN A 313 13.18 11.81 10.27
C ASN A 313 11.98 11.32 11.10
N HIS A 314 12.11 10.18 11.81
CA HIS A 314 11.04 9.63 12.67
C HIS A 314 10.58 10.66 13.70
N LYS A 315 11.52 11.33 14.39
CA LYS A 315 11.19 12.39 15.34
C LYS A 315 10.41 13.53 14.68
N VAL A 316 10.94 14.11 13.60
CA VAL A 316 10.30 15.24 12.90
C VAL A 316 8.90 14.85 12.41
N TYR A 317 8.76 13.65 11.85
CA TYR A 317 7.49 13.10 11.39
C TYR A 317 6.48 13.00 12.54
N VAL A 318 6.80 12.31 13.63
CA VAL A 318 5.85 12.12 14.74
C VAL A 318 5.49 13.48 15.38
N ASP A 319 6.48 14.36 15.58
CA ASP A 319 6.27 15.66 16.20
C ASP A 319 5.31 16.54 15.38
N SER A 320 5.29 16.39 14.05
CA SER A 320 4.37 17.13 13.18
C SER A 320 2.88 16.85 13.46
N PHE A 321 2.53 15.69 14.00
CA PHE A 321 1.15 15.30 14.29
C PHE A 321 0.70 15.60 15.73
N ARG A 322 1.64 15.87 16.65
CA ARG A 322 1.33 16.06 18.08
C ARG A 322 0.37 17.21 18.32
N SER A 323 0.52 18.30 17.57
CA SER A 323 -0.24 19.54 17.78
C SER A 323 -1.53 19.66 16.96
N ILE A 324 -1.67 18.88 15.88
CA ILE A 324 -2.76 19.05 14.92
C ILE A 324 -3.95 18.11 15.14
N TYR A 325 -3.76 17.00 15.87
CA TYR A 325 -4.84 16.06 16.20
C TYR A 325 -5.28 16.25 17.65
N LYS A 326 -6.58 16.44 17.88
CA LYS A 326 -7.12 16.64 19.23
C LYS A 326 -6.91 15.40 20.11
N ILE A 327 -6.92 14.20 19.53
CA ILE A 327 -6.63 12.94 20.25
C ILE A 327 -5.18 12.85 20.73
N ASN A 328 -4.27 13.72 20.27
CA ASN A 328 -2.90 13.82 20.77
C ASN A 328 -2.73 14.86 21.89
N ALA A 329 -3.82 15.48 22.36
CA ALA A 329 -3.74 16.53 23.37
C ALA A 329 -3.03 16.04 24.65
N GLY A 330 -1.94 16.72 25.02
CA GLY A 330 -1.15 16.41 26.21
C GLY A 330 -0.08 15.33 26.03
N ILE A 331 0.04 14.72 24.85
CA ILE A 331 1.10 13.75 24.55
C ILE A 331 2.42 14.49 24.26
N ARG A 332 3.34 14.45 25.23
CA ARG A 332 4.68 15.06 25.14
C ARG A 332 5.67 14.24 24.31
N GLU A 333 6.79 14.86 23.97
CA GLU A 333 7.97 14.22 23.38
C GLU A 333 8.44 13.03 24.24
N GLY A 334 8.96 11.99 23.57
CA GLY A 334 9.29 10.70 24.21
C GLY A 334 8.09 9.80 24.52
N SER A 335 6.86 10.21 24.20
CA SER A 335 5.63 9.38 24.27
C SER A 335 5.00 9.21 22.89
N ALA A 336 4.50 8.01 22.58
CA ALA A 336 3.90 7.68 21.29
C ALA A 336 2.68 8.57 21.02
N ALA A 337 2.46 8.94 19.75
CA ALA A 337 1.36 9.79 19.32
C ALA A 337 0.66 9.17 18.09
N ASN A 338 -0.59 9.55 17.88
CA ASN A 338 -1.37 9.15 16.70
C ASN A 338 -0.87 9.93 15.48
N VAL A 339 -0.52 9.24 14.41
CA VAL A 339 0.11 9.83 13.22
C VAL A 339 -0.68 9.50 11.95
N GLY A 340 -0.68 10.42 10.98
CA GLY A 340 -1.37 10.27 9.69
C GLY A 340 -0.39 10.15 8.52
N ARG A 341 -0.83 10.46 7.30
CA ARG A 341 0.05 10.44 6.12
C ARG A 341 1.06 11.59 6.16
N TYR A 342 0.56 12.82 6.15
CA TYR A 342 1.34 14.06 6.19
C TYR A 342 0.53 15.16 6.90
N PRO A 343 1.14 16.20 7.48
CA PRO A 343 0.44 17.16 8.32
C PRO A 343 -0.55 18.07 7.57
N GLU A 344 -0.37 18.24 6.25
CA GLU A 344 -1.26 19.01 5.37
C GLU A 344 -2.44 18.19 4.83
N ASP A 345 -2.63 16.95 5.27
CA ASP A 345 -3.66 16.04 4.75
C ASP A 345 -5.08 16.59 4.97
N VAL A 346 -5.90 16.45 3.94
CA VAL A 346 -7.32 16.85 3.92
C VAL A 346 -8.24 15.71 3.47
N TYR A 347 -7.69 14.57 3.02
CA TYR A 347 -8.49 13.43 2.60
C TYR A 347 -9.30 12.90 3.78
N GLN A 348 -10.63 12.86 3.61
CA GLN A 348 -11.58 12.51 4.68
C GLN A 348 -11.40 13.37 5.96
N GLY A 349 -10.86 14.58 5.84
CA GLY A 349 -10.59 15.51 6.95
C GLY A 349 -9.17 15.45 7.53
N GLY A 350 -8.27 14.65 6.95
CA GLY A 350 -6.87 14.55 7.37
C GLY A 350 -6.74 13.92 8.75
N ASN A 351 -6.69 12.60 8.80
CA ASN A 351 -6.75 11.85 10.06
C ASN A 351 -5.50 11.02 10.30
N PRO A 352 -5.33 10.50 11.53
CA PRO A 352 -4.49 9.35 11.76
C PRO A 352 -4.90 8.14 10.91
N TRP A 353 -3.89 7.36 10.50
CA TRP A 353 -4.09 6.08 9.80
C TRP A 353 -3.57 4.94 10.68
N TYR A 354 -4.26 3.79 10.64
CA TYR A 354 -3.80 2.61 11.38
C TYR A 354 -2.41 2.19 10.92
N LEU A 355 -2.22 2.03 9.61
CA LEU A 355 -0.92 1.68 9.02
C LEU A 355 0.18 2.70 9.31
N ALA A 356 -0.15 3.98 9.47
CA ALA A 356 0.83 5.01 9.81
C ALA A 356 1.37 4.86 11.22
N THR A 357 0.44 4.60 12.16
CA THR A 357 0.75 4.41 13.58
C THR A 357 1.56 3.12 13.77
N LEU A 358 1.20 2.07 13.04
CA LEU A 358 1.89 0.78 13.05
C LEU A 358 3.29 0.87 12.42
N ALA A 359 3.43 1.54 11.27
CA ALA A 359 4.72 1.75 10.61
C ALA A 359 5.70 2.56 11.47
N ALA A 360 5.21 3.56 12.21
CA ALA A 360 6.02 4.31 13.17
C ALA A 360 6.57 3.41 14.30
N ALA A 361 5.81 2.41 14.73
CA ALA A 361 6.27 1.39 15.68
C ALA A 361 7.29 0.43 15.03
N GLU A 362 7.00 -0.04 13.80
CA GLU A 362 7.82 -1.01 13.09
C GLU A 362 9.26 -0.52 12.87
N LEU A 363 9.44 0.75 12.44
CA LEU A 363 10.76 1.34 12.26
C LEU A 363 11.61 1.26 13.55
N LEU A 364 10.98 1.48 14.71
CA LEU A 364 11.67 1.41 16.00
C LEU A 364 12.01 -0.03 16.38
N TYR A 365 11.13 -1.00 16.10
CA TYR A 365 11.42 -2.41 16.33
C TYR A 365 12.55 -2.92 15.43
N ASP A 366 12.58 -2.50 14.16
CA ASP A 366 13.68 -2.79 13.24
C ASP A 366 15.00 -2.20 13.74
N ALA A 367 14.99 -0.94 14.19
CA ALA A 367 16.18 -0.30 14.74
C ALA A 367 16.70 -1.02 15.98
N LEU A 368 15.79 -1.40 16.90
CA LEU A 368 16.12 -2.20 18.08
C LEU A 368 16.73 -3.55 17.72
N TYR A 369 16.21 -4.22 16.68
CA TYR A 369 16.78 -5.46 16.18
C TYR A 369 18.20 -5.24 15.66
N GLN A 370 18.42 -4.23 14.82
CA GLN A 370 19.73 -3.93 14.23
C GLN A 370 20.76 -3.57 15.30
N TRP A 371 20.46 -2.69 16.25
CA TRP A 371 21.38 -2.36 17.35
C TRP A 371 21.76 -3.59 18.19
N ASN A 372 20.78 -4.47 18.47
CA ASN A 372 21.04 -5.71 19.19
C ASN A 372 21.95 -6.65 18.40
N LYS A 373 21.71 -6.80 17.10
CA LYS A 373 22.54 -7.62 16.20
C LYS A 373 23.97 -7.07 16.06
N ILE A 374 24.11 -5.75 15.94
CA ILE A 374 25.39 -5.04 15.81
C ILE A 374 26.16 -5.03 17.15
N GLY A 375 25.46 -5.06 18.27
CA GLY A 375 26.05 -5.03 19.62
C GLY A 375 26.41 -3.63 20.13
N LYS A 376 25.93 -2.58 19.45
CA LYS A 376 26.09 -1.17 19.84
C LYS A 376 25.02 -0.28 19.20
N LEU A 377 24.87 0.91 19.76
CA LEU A 377 24.14 2.02 19.13
C LEU A 377 25.03 3.26 19.11
N ASP A 378 24.96 4.04 18.02
CA ASP A 378 25.75 5.25 17.83
C ASP A 378 24.83 6.48 17.85
N VAL A 379 25.12 7.44 18.73
CA VAL A 379 24.44 8.74 18.78
C VAL A 379 25.29 9.75 18.03
N THR A 380 24.75 10.28 16.93
CA THR A 380 25.42 11.25 16.07
C THR A 380 24.86 12.65 16.28
N ALA A 381 25.43 13.67 15.63
CA ALA A 381 24.83 15.00 15.65
C ALA A 381 23.44 15.02 14.99
N THR A 382 23.24 14.23 13.93
CA THR A 382 21.97 14.13 13.19
C THR A 382 20.88 13.48 14.04
N SER A 383 21.20 12.38 14.73
CA SER A 383 20.23 11.61 15.53
C SER A 383 20.08 12.06 16.98
N LEU A 384 20.86 13.05 17.43
CA LEU A 384 20.89 13.46 18.84
C LEU A 384 19.49 13.84 19.38
N ALA A 385 18.75 14.65 18.63
CA ALA A 385 17.43 15.12 19.06
C ALA A 385 16.42 13.96 19.24
N PHE A 386 16.56 12.87 18.49
CA PHE A 386 15.74 11.67 18.68
C PHE A 386 16.06 11.01 20.03
N PHE A 387 17.33 10.87 20.39
CA PHE A 387 17.72 10.21 21.64
C PHE A 387 17.46 11.08 22.89
N GLU A 388 17.52 12.41 22.77
CA GLU A 388 17.25 13.34 23.88
C GLU A 388 15.81 13.26 24.41
N ASP A 389 14.85 12.80 23.60
CA ASP A 389 13.48 12.53 24.03
C ASP A 389 13.39 11.38 25.07
N PHE A 390 14.39 10.49 25.10
CA PHE A 390 14.44 9.32 25.99
C PHE A 390 15.45 9.49 27.13
N ASP A 391 16.52 10.25 26.89
CA ASP A 391 17.52 10.63 27.88
C ASP A 391 18.10 12.00 27.54
N ALA A 392 17.59 13.05 28.18
CA ALA A 392 18.04 14.43 27.97
C ALA A 392 19.53 14.66 28.32
N SER A 393 20.17 13.73 29.03
CA SER A 393 21.59 13.80 29.36
C SER A 393 22.50 13.13 28.34
N VAL A 394 21.93 12.38 27.38
CA VAL A 394 22.67 11.63 26.36
C VAL A 394 23.63 12.55 25.58
N LYS A 395 24.76 11.98 25.16
CA LYS A 395 25.78 12.70 24.38
C LYS A 395 26.07 11.93 23.10
N LYS A 396 26.69 12.61 22.15
CA LYS A 396 27.24 11.97 20.94
C LYS A 396 28.30 10.94 21.36
N GLY A 397 28.25 9.76 20.78
CA GLY A 397 29.18 8.68 21.12
C GLY A 397 28.68 7.31 20.67
N SER A 398 29.54 6.31 20.89
CA SER A 398 29.23 4.90 20.64
C SER A 398 28.96 4.20 21.96
N TYR A 399 27.81 3.56 22.08
CA TYR A 399 27.37 2.89 23.29
C TYR A 399 27.25 1.39 23.03
N SER A 400 28.15 0.58 23.61
CA SER A 400 28.09 -0.88 23.48
C SER A 400 26.89 -1.46 24.22
N ALA A 401 26.43 -2.64 23.80
CA ALA A 401 25.31 -3.36 24.41
C ALA A 401 25.45 -3.61 25.94
N HIS A 402 26.69 -3.56 26.45
CA HIS A 402 26.99 -3.75 27.87
C HIS A 402 26.84 -2.46 28.70
N SER A 403 26.86 -1.29 28.06
CA SER A 403 26.77 0.02 28.73
C SER A 403 25.39 0.27 29.33
N SER A 404 25.33 1.05 30.42
CA SER A 404 24.06 1.47 31.03
C SER A 404 23.24 2.36 30.09
N THR A 405 23.90 3.24 29.32
CA THR A 405 23.24 4.12 28.34
C THR A 405 22.55 3.31 27.24
N TYR A 406 23.22 2.28 26.69
CA TYR A 406 22.57 1.39 25.70
C TYR A 406 21.30 0.77 26.25
N LYS A 407 21.36 0.18 27.46
CA LYS A 407 20.21 -0.49 28.09
C LYS A 407 19.07 0.49 28.36
N THR A 408 19.40 1.70 28.83
CA THR A 408 18.43 2.75 29.12
C THR A 408 17.70 3.20 27.85
N LEU A 409 18.46 3.57 26.81
CA LEU A 409 17.90 4.05 25.54
C LEU A 409 17.08 2.95 24.85
N THR A 410 17.61 1.74 24.71
CA THR A 410 16.88 0.65 24.03
C THR A 410 15.61 0.22 24.78
N SER A 411 15.62 0.25 26.12
CA SER A 411 14.41 -0.03 26.91
C SER A 411 13.36 1.08 26.74
N ALA A 412 13.78 2.35 26.78
CA ALA A 412 12.88 3.48 26.58
C ALA A 412 12.29 3.52 25.16
N ILE A 413 13.11 3.25 24.14
CA ILE A 413 12.67 3.18 22.74
C ILE A 413 11.72 2.00 22.52
N ARG A 414 11.95 0.84 23.17
CA ARG A 414 10.99 -0.27 23.12
C ARG A 414 9.65 0.10 23.76
N ALA A 415 9.66 0.79 24.90
CA ALA A 415 8.43 1.28 25.53
C ALA A 415 7.71 2.32 24.65
N TYR A 416 8.46 3.19 23.96
CA TYR A 416 7.93 4.14 22.99
C TYR A 416 7.27 3.44 21.79
N ALA A 417 7.93 2.42 21.23
CA ALA A 417 7.39 1.59 20.15
C ALA A 417 6.09 0.86 20.59
N ASP A 418 6.10 0.23 21.77
CA ASP A 418 4.91 -0.42 22.35
C ASP A 418 3.76 0.58 22.58
N GLY A 419 4.08 1.84 22.89
CA GLY A 419 3.09 2.91 23.01
C GLY A 419 2.26 3.15 21.75
N PHE A 420 2.85 3.01 20.55
CA PHE A 420 2.09 3.11 19.30
C PHE A 420 1.11 1.94 19.14
N LEU A 421 1.49 0.72 19.55
CA LEU A 421 0.57 -0.42 19.56
C LEU A 421 -0.55 -0.25 20.59
N THR A 422 -0.26 0.38 21.73
CA THR A 422 -1.28 0.72 22.73
C THR A 422 -2.29 1.73 22.19
N LEU A 423 -1.86 2.74 21.41
CA LEU A 423 -2.78 3.67 20.75
C LEU A 423 -3.68 2.95 19.73
N VAL A 424 -3.11 2.03 18.94
CA VAL A 424 -3.89 1.19 18.02
C VAL A 424 -4.89 0.35 18.82
N GLN A 425 -4.47 -0.29 19.91
CA GLN A 425 -5.35 -1.04 20.81
C GLN A 425 -6.53 -0.21 21.34
N GLU A 426 -6.29 1.05 21.71
CA GLU A 426 -7.31 1.95 22.24
C GLU A 426 -8.38 2.26 21.19
N TYR A 427 -8.00 2.37 19.91
CA TYR A 427 -8.88 2.80 18.82
C TYR A 427 -9.29 1.68 17.87
N THR A 428 -8.87 0.44 18.10
CA THR A 428 -9.42 -0.74 17.43
C THR A 428 -10.79 -1.09 18.03
N PRO A 429 -11.86 -1.18 17.21
CA PRO A 429 -13.18 -1.60 17.67
C PRO A 429 -13.18 -3.03 18.24
N SER A 430 -14.20 -3.37 19.03
CA SER A 430 -14.27 -4.68 19.72
C SER A 430 -14.26 -5.91 18.80
N ASN A 431 -14.67 -5.74 17.54
CA ASN A 431 -14.65 -6.79 16.51
C ASN A 431 -13.28 -6.95 15.82
N GLY A 432 -12.31 -6.08 16.13
CA GLY A 432 -10.98 -6.06 15.51
C GLY A 432 -10.98 -5.67 14.03
N SER A 433 -11.97 -4.91 13.57
CA SER A 433 -11.91 -4.34 12.22
C SER A 433 -10.91 -3.19 12.19
N LEU A 434 -9.93 -3.26 11.28
CA LEU A 434 -9.01 -2.16 11.02
C LEU A 434 -9.41 -1.45 9.73
N ALA A 435 -9.95 -0.25 9.88
CA ALA A 435 -10.23 0.63 8.75
C ALA A 435 -8.92 1.25 8.20
N GLU A 436 -9.06 2.11 7.21
CA GLU A 436 -7.97 2.95 6.71
C GLU A 436 -7.57 4.00 7.77
N GLN A 437 -8.56 4.70 8.33
CA GLN A 437 -8.37 5.86 9.21
C GLN A 437 -9.13 5.72 10.52
N TYR A 438 -8.70 6.48 11.53
CA TYR A 438 -9.50 6.77 12.73
C TYR A 438 -9.49 8.27 13.03
N ASN A 439 -10.65 8.82 13.40
CA ASN A 439 -10.90 10.26 13.33
C ASN A 439 -9.98 11.07 14.25
N ARG A 440 -9.39 12.15 13.72
CA ARG A 440 -8.45 13.04 14.44
C ARG A 440 -8.99 13.68 15.73
N ASN A 441 -10.32 13.72 15.90
CA ASN A 441 -10.99 14.37 17.02
C ASN A 441 -11.73 13.40 17.95
N THR A 442 -12.31 12.33 17.40
CA THR A 442 -13.19 11.40 18.14
C THR A 442 -12.67 9.98 18.21
N SER A 443 -11.56 9.68 17.52
CA SER A 443 -10.95 8.35 17.36
C SER A 443 -11.85 7.26 16.76
N VAL A 444 -13.03 7.63 16.25
CA VAL A 444 -13.95 6.68 15.59
C VAL A 444 -13.37 6.27 14.22
N PRO A 445 -13.33 4.98 13.87
CA PRO A 445 -12.90 4.52 12.55
C PRO A 445 -13.73 5.15 11.42
N LEU A 446 -13.09 5.49 10.30
CA LEU A 446 -13.73 6.08 9.13
C LEU A 446 -12.96 5.73 7.84
N SER A 447 -13.48 6.22 6.70
CA SER A 447 -13.01 5.86 5.36
C SER A 447 -13.23 4.36 5.08
N ALA A 448 -12.43 3.76 4.19
CA ALA A 448 -12.53 2.35 3.84
C ALA A 448 -12.35 1.45 5.09
N ASN A 449 -13.36 0.64 5.40
CA ASN A 449 -13.32 -0.34 6.48
C ASN A 449 -12.54 -1.59 6.02
N ASP A 450 -12.05 -2.38 6.98
CA ASP A 450 -11.34 -3.64 6.71
C ASP A 450 -10.25 -3.50 5.63
N LEU A 451 -9.44 -2.44 5.70
CA LEU A 451 -8.40 -2.18 4.71
C LEU A 451 -7.33 -3.27 4.79
N THR A 452 -7.08 -3.96 3.67
CA THR A 452 -6.13 -5.07 3.59
C THR A 452 -4.73 -4.65 4.05
N TRP A 453 -4.27 -3.45 3.65
CA TRP A 453 -2.97 -2.92 4.07
C TRP A 453 -2.91 -2.59 5.57
N SER A 454 -3.99 -2.11 6.20
CA SER A 454 -4.03 -1.93 7.65
C SER A 454 -3.79 -3.25 8.39
N TYR A 455 -4.43 -4.34 7.95
CA TYR A 455 -4.18 -5.67 8.52
C TYR A 455 -2.74 -6.15 8.29
N ALA A 456 -2.20 -6.00 7.08
CA ALA A 456 -0.82 -6.37 6.79
C ALA A 456 0.20 -5.57 7.63
N SER A 457 -0.05 -4.27 7.83
CA SER A 457 0.79 -3.40 8.67
C SER A 457 0.77 -3.81 10.15
N PHE A 458 -0.36 -4.34 10.64
CA PHE A 458 -0.45 -4.85 12.00
C PHE A 458 0.44 -6.07 12.18
N ILE A 459 0.31 -7.04 11.28
CA ILE A 459 1.10 -8.27 11.29
C ILE A 459 2.60 -7.97 11.20
N THR A 460 3.01 -7.14 10.26
CA THR A 460 4.44 -6.82 10.05
C THR A 460 5.05 -6.13 11.28
N ALA A 461 4.39 -5.12 11.84
CA ALA A 461 4.84 -4.46 13.07
C ALA A 461 4.99 -5.44 14.26
N VAL A 462 4.02 -6.33 14.49
CA VAL A 462 4.09 -7.28 15.63
C VAL A 462 5.09 -8.41 15.41
N GLN A 463 5.37 -8.79 14.15
CA GLN A 463 6.49 -9.67 13.82
C GLN A 463 7.82 -9.03 14.21
N ARG A 464 8.05 -7.75 13.85
CA ARG A 464 9.28 -7.03 14.25
C ARG A 464 9.39 -6.86 15.75
N ARG A 465 8.28 -6.56 16.44
CA ARG A 465 8.25 -6.52 17.91
C ARG A 465 8.79 -7.80 18.55
N SER A 466 8.48 -8.94 17.92
CA SER A 466 8.85 -10.30 18.32
C SER A 466 10.20 -10.76 17.74
N SER A 467 10.98 -9.84 17.15
CA SER A 467 12.27 -10.12 16.49
C SER A 467 12.18 -11.13 15.34
N ILE A 468 11.01 -11.23 14.70
CA ILE A 468 10.82 -11.99 13.47
C ILE A 468 11.05 -11.05 12.29
N VAL A 469 12.13 -11.31 11.57
CA VAL A 469 12.63 -10.46 10.48
C VAL A 469 12.64 -11.23 9.16
N PRO A 470 12.45 -10.55 8.01
CA PRO A 470 12.55 -11.19 6.70
C PRO A 470 14.00 -11.56 6.39
N ALA A 471 14.22 -12.35 5.34
CA ALA A 471 15.58 -12.58 4.84
C ALA A 471 16.27 -11.27 4.40
N SER A 472 17.59 -11.23 4.54
CA SER A 472 18.42 -10.14 3.99
C SER A 472 18.23 -10.05 2.47
N TRP A 473 18.08 -8.82 1.97
CA TRP A 473 17.94 -8.56 0.54
C TRP A 473 19.28 -8.25 -0.14
N GLY A 474 20.37 -8.19 0.64
CA GLY A 474 21.72 -7.96 0.14
C GLY A 474 22.17 -6.50 0.25
N GLU A 475 21.63 -5.74 1.20
CA GLU A 475 21.94 -4.32 1.37
C GLU A 475 23.44 -4.04 1.50
N LYS A 476 24.17 -4.89 2.24
CA LYS A 476 25.61 -4.74 2.53
C LYS A 476 26.50 -4.63 1.29
N SER A 477 26.06 -5.14 0.15
CA SER A 477 26.78 -5.07 -1.13
C SER A 477 26.21 -4.03 -2.10
N ALA A 478 25.20 -3.28 -1.67
CA ALA A 478 24.43 -2.34 -2.46
C ALA A 478 24.22 -0.99 -1.76
N ASN A 479 25.15 -0.56 -0.90
CA ASN A 479 25.08 0.68 -0.14
C ASN A 479 26.14 1.73 -0.55
N ALA A 480 26.96 1.41 -1.55
CA ALA A 480 28.00 2.27 -2.08
C ALA A 480 27.43 3.29 -3.08
N VAL A 481 27.37 4.56 -2.68
CA VAL A 481 26.89 5.66 -3.52
C VAL A 481 27.97 6.03 -4.57
N PRO A 482 27.62 6.10 -5.86
CA PRO A 482 28.53 6.64 -6.89
C PRO A 482 29.00 8.07 -6.56
N THR A 483 30.22 8.41 -6.99
CA THR A 483 30.78 9.77 -6.79
C THR A 483 30.02 10.85 -7.56
N THR A 484 29.34 10.48 -8.65
CA THR A 484 28.52 11.36 -9.46
C THR A 484 27.27 10.61 -9.91
N CYS A 485 26.11 11.20 -9.69
CA CYS A 485 24.85 10.66 -10.16
C CYS A 485 24.67 10.95 -11.65
N SER A 486 24.26 9.94 -12.40
CA SER A 486 23.99 10.03 -13.83
C SER A 486 22.73 9.25 -14.16
N ALA A 487 21.69 9.96 -14.57
CA ALA A 487 20.47 9.36 -15.10
C ALA A 487 20.81 8.64 -16.41
N SER A 488 20.82 7.30 -16.36
CA SER A 488 21.10 6.47 -17.53
C SER A 488 20.16 5.26 -17.64
N PRO A 489 18.81 5.47 -17.64
CA PRO A 489 17.86 4.37 -17.77
C PRO A 489 18.13 3.53 -19.02
N VAL A 490 17.78 2.25 -18.95
CA VAL A 490 17.97 1.30 -20.05
C VAL A 490 16.62 0.83 -20.56
N THR A 491 16.41 0.87 -21.88
CA THR A 491 15.19 0.35 -22.50
C THR A 491 15.06 -1.15 -22.20
N GLY A 492 13.93 -1.52 -21.60
CA GLY A 492 13.57 -2.88 -21.28
C GLY A 492 13.09 -3.66 -22.52
N THR A 493 13.15 -4.98 -22.43
CA THR A 493 12.44 -5.88 -23.34
C THR A 493 11.33 -6.55 -22.54
N TYR A 494 10.10 -6.45 -23.01
CA TYR A 494 8.93 -6.99 -22.34
C TYR A 494 8.35 -8.14 -23.15
N GLN A 495 7.83 -9.16 -22.46
CA GLN A 495 7.23 -10.33 -23.09
C GLN A 495 5.94 -10.70 -22.38
N ALA A 496 4.92 -11.03 -23.18
CA ALA A 496 3.66 -11.52 -22.64
C ALA A 496 3.88 -12.77 -21.80
N VAL A 497 3.35 -12.78 -20.58
CA VAL A 497 3.50 -13.92 -19.68
C VAL A 497 2.35 -14.89 -19.90
N ALA A 498 2.67 -16.13 -20.26
CA ALA A 498 1.69 -17.21 -20.43
C ALA A 498 1.79 -18.29 -19.34
N SER A 499 2.93 -18.40 -18.65
CA SER A 499 3.15 -19.40 -17.59
C SER A 499 2.43 -19.00 -16.31
N ALA A 500 1.69 -19.94 -15.73
CA ALA A 500 0.98 -19.76 -14.46
C ALA A 500 1.09 -21.05 -13.62
N PHE A 501 0.92 -20.92 -12.30
CA PHE A 501 0.78 -22.11 -11.46
C PHE A 501 -0.57 -22.79 -11.70
N PRO A 502 -0.60 -24.13 -11.79
CA PRO A 502 -1.87 -24.87 -11.82
C PRO A 502 -2.69 -24.59 -10.57
N THR A 503 -3.98 -24.31 -10.74
CA THR A 503 -4.90 -24.08 -9.63
C THR A 503 -6.28 -24.63 -9.94
N SER A 504 -6.94 -25.16 -8.92
CA SER A 504 -8.38 -25.52 -8.95
C SER A 504 -9.21 -24.53 -8.15
N THR A 505 -8.62 -23.41 -7.74
CA THR A 505 -9.32 -22.39 -6.97
C THR A 505 -10.34 -21.71 -7.87
N GLY A 506 -11.62 -21.84 -7.53
CA GLY A 506 -12.69 -21.04 -8.12
C GLY A 506 -12.71 -19.62 -7.56
N CYS A 507 -13.88 -19.02 -7.50
CA CYS A 507 -14.11 -17.73 -6.84
C CYS A 507 -15.35 -17.82 -5.94
N VAL A 508 -15.54 -16.84 -5.06
CA VAL A 508 -16.86 -16.56 -4.51
C VAL A 508 -17.71 -15.99 -5.64
N PRO A 509 -18.86 -16.59 -6.00
CA PRO A 509 -19.63 -16.18 -7.17
C PRO A 509 -19.98 -14.70 -7.16
N ALA A 510 -19.88 -14.06 -8.34
CA ALA A 510 -20.29 -12.67 -8.53
C ALA A 510 -21.77 -12.45 -8.18
N THR A 511 -22.06 -11.32 -7.53
CA THR A 511 -23.43 -10.89 -7.18
C THR A 511 -23.77 -9.59 -7.91
N ASP A 512 -23.48 -8.45 -7.28
CA ASP A 512 -23.96 -7.12 -7.69
C ASP A 512 -22.96 -6.38 -8.57
N VAL A 513 -21.70 -6.83 -8.59
CA VAL A 513 -20.60 -6.19 -9.31
C VAL A 513 -19.94 -7.18 -10.27
N VAL A 514 -20.14 -6.95 -11.56
CA VAL A 514 -19.40 -7.55 -12.67
C VAL A 514 -18.94 -6.41 -13.58
N PRO A 515 -17.68 -5.97 -13.48
CA PRO A 515 -17.10 -5.02 -14.41
C PRO A 515 -17.15 -5.59 -15.83
N ILE A 516 -17.44 -4.78 -16.85
CA ILE A 516 -17.41 -5.22 -18.26
C ILE A 516 -16.72 -4.15 -19.09
N THR A 517 -15.69 -4.53 -19.85
CA THR A 517 -14.96 -3.58 -20.70
C THR A 517 -15.52 -3.56 -22.13
N PHE A 518 -15.90 -2.37 -22.60
CA PHE A 518 -16.36 -2.14 -23.95
C PHE A 518 -15.26 -1.43 -24.74
N TYR A 519 -14.82 -2.04 -25.83
CA TYR A 519 -13.85 -1.49 -26.78
C TYR A 519 -14.58 -1.07 -28.06
N LEU A 520 -14.47 0.19 -28.45
CA LEU A 520 -15.11 0.74 -29.64
C LEU A 520 -14.08 1.33 -30.60
N ILE A 521 -14.14 0.92 -31.86
CA ILE A 521 -13.44 1.59 -32.96
C ILE A 521 -14.36 2.65 -33.56
N GLU A 522 -13.98 3.93 -33.40
CA GLU A 522 -14.69 5.06 -33.99
C GLU A 522 -13.74 6.22 -34.28
N ASN A 523 -13.77 6.73 -35.53
CA ASN A 523 -12.99 7.91 -35.89
C ASN A 523 -13.70 9.18 -35.40
N THR A 524 -12.94 10.08 -34.78
CA THR A 524 -13.47 11.35 -34.25
C THR A 524 -12.60 12.52 -34.65
N PHE A 525 -13.17 13.73 -34.64
CA PHE A 525 -12.40 14.97 -34.75
C PHE A 525 -12.22 15.64 -33.39
N TYR A 526 -11.27 16.58 -33.32
CA TYR A 526 -10.92 17.26 -32.07
C TYR A 526 -12.15 17.88 -31.39
N GLY A 527 -12.37 17.46 -30.14
CA GLY A 527 -13.43 17.96 -29.26
C GLY A 527 -14.71 17.11 -29.25
N GLU A 528 -14.83 16.10 -30.12
CA GLU A 528 -15.84 15.05 -29.92
C GLU A 528 -15.47 14.16 -28.72
N ASN A 529 -16.48 13.73 -27.98
CA ASN A 529 -16.34 12.75 -26.90
C ASN A 529 -17.34 11.60 -27.13
N VAL A 530 -16.90 10.38 -26.84
CA VAL A 530 -17.71 9.16 -27.00
C VAL A 530 -18.27 8.72 -25.64
N TYR A 531 -19.53 8.34 -25.64
CA TYR A 531 -20.26 7.83 -24.49
C TYR A 531 -21.05 6.58 -24.88
N MET A 532 -21.45 5.81 -23.87
CA MET A 532 -22.43 4.73 -24.01
C MET A 532 -23.56 4.89 -23.01
N THR A 533 -24.77 4.55 -23.43
CA THR A 533 -25.92 4.43 -22.51
C THR A 533 -26.73 3.19 -22.84
N GLY A 534 -27.64 2.81 -21.94
CA GLY A 534 -28.39 1.58 -22.03
C GLY A 534 -29.54 1.51 -21.03
N ASN A 535 -30.25 0.39 -21.01
CA ASN A 535 -31.45 0.21 -20.19
C ASN A 535 -31.19 -0.23 -18.73
N VAL A 536 -29.97 -0.03 -18.23
CA VAL A 536 -29.57 -0.31 -16.84
C VAL A 536 -29.04 0.95 -16.17
N SER A 537 -29.13 1.02 -14.83
CA SER A 537 -28.74 2.19 -14.06
C SER A 537 -27.26 2.56 -14.21
N ALA A 538 -26.37 1.57 -14.29
CA ALA A 538 -24.94 1.77 -14.52
C ALA A 538 -24.64 2.47 -15.87
N LEU A 539 -25.57 2.40 -16.82
CA LEU A 539 -25.48 3.04 -18.14
C LEU A 539 -26.42 4.25 -18.28
N GLY A 540 -27.02 4.72 -17.19
CA GLY A 540 -27.83 5.95 -17.20
C GLY A 540 -29.26 5.80 -17.74
N ASN A 541 -29.80 4.58 -17.93
CA ASN A 541 -31.20 4.36 -18.35
C ASN A 541 -31.63 5.15 -19.60
N TRP A 542 -30.82 5.14 -20.66
CA TRP A 542 -31.00 5.89 -21.91
C TRP A 542 -30.92 7.42 -21.80
N ASP A 543 -30.55 7.97 -20.64
CA ASP A 543 -30.33 9.40 -20.45
C ASP A 543 -28.90 9.78 -20.83
N THR A 544 -28.76 10.58 -21.90
CA THR A 544 -27.46 11.02 -22.43
C THR A 544 -26.73 12.01 -21.52
N SER A 545 -27.42 12.59 -20.52
CA SER A 545 -26.75 13.38 -19.47
C SER A 545 -26.08 12.50 -18.40
N ASN A 546 -26.44 11.21 -18.37
CA ASN A 546 -25.95 10.21 -17.41
C ASN A 546 -25.28 9.01 -18.10
N GLY A 547 -24.95 9.12 -19.40
CA GLY A 547 -24.24 8.06 -20.11
C GLY A 547 -22.80 7.92 -19.62
N PHE A 548 -22.27 6.70 -19.75
CA PHE A 548 -20.94 6.36 -19.29
C PHE A 548 -19.89 6.83 -20.31
N PRO A 549 -18.91 7.66 -19.91
CA PRO A 549 -17.88 8.16 -20.82
C PRO A 549 -16.87 7.07 -21.20
N LEU A 550 -16.49 7.02 -22.47
CA LEU A 550 -15.34 6.23 -22.93
C LEU A 550 -14.08 7.09 -22.90
N THR A 551 -12.94 6.50 -22.55
CA THR A 551 -11.63 7.14 -22.62
C THR A 551 -10.96 6.91 -23.96
N ALA A 552 -10.20 7.91 -24.42
CA ALA A 552 -9.33 7.87 -25.59
C ALA A 552 -7.85 7.69 -25.22
N ASN A 553 -7.51 7.24 -24.00
CA ASN A 553 -6.11 7.09 -23.57
C ASN A 553 -5.27 6.14 -24.44
N LEU A 554 -5.91 5.23 -25.18
CA LEU A 554 -5.27 4.30 -26.11
C LEU A 554 -5.57 4.63 -27.59
N TYR A 555 -6.17 5.78 -27.88
CA TYR A 555 -6.48 6.22 -29.24
C TYR A 555 -5.20 6.60 -29.99
N THR A 556 -5.03 6.09 -31.21
CA THR A 556 -3.92 6.44 -32.11
C THR A 556 -4.43 6.69 -33.53
N GLU A 557 -3.60 7.27 -34.41
CA GLU A 557 -3.98 7.48 -35.82
C GLU A 557 -4.29 6.18 -36.58
N THR A 558 -3.71 5.07 -36.15
CA THR A 558 -3.86 3.75 -36.77
C THR A 558 -4.88 2.86 -36.08
N ASP A 559 -5.27 3.20 -34.86
CA ASP A 559 -6.22 2.47 -34.03
C ASP A 559 -7.07 3.48 -33.24
N ASN A 560 -8.22 3.83 -33.81
CA ASN A 560 -9.14 4.86 -33.30
C ASN A 560 -9.96 4.31 -32.11
N LEU A 561 -9.27 3.78 -31.11
CA LEU A 561 -9.83 3.03 -30.00
C LEU A 561 -10.34 3.96 -28.88
N TRP A 562 -11.61 3.77 -28.54
CA TRP A 562 -12.25 4.26 -27.33
C TRP A 562 -12.61 3.08 -26.44
N PHE A 563 -12.53 3.22 -25.12
CA PHE A 563 -13.00 2.16 -24.22
C PHE A 563 -13.56 2.64 -22.89
N ALA A 564 -14.44 1.83 -22.29
CA ALA A 564 -14.98 2.04 -20.95
C ALA A 564 -15.10 0.71 -20.23
N SER A 565 -14.80 0.71 -18.93
CA SER A 565 -15.07 -0.40 -18.02
C SER A 565 -16.26 0.00 -17.17
N VAL A 566 -17.41 -0.60 -17.46
CA VAL A 566 -18.67 -0.28 -16.78
C VAL A 566 -18.81 -1.21 -15.60
N GLU A 567 -18.91 -0.62 -14.42
CA GLU A 567 -19.02 -1.31 -13.13
C GLU A 567 -20.49 -1.40 -12.67
N LEU A 568 -20.73 -2.03 -11.52
CA LEU A 568 -22.06 -2.12 -10.88
C LEU A 568 -23.16 -2.77 -11.74
N ILE A 569 -22.79 -3.72 -12.59
CA ILE A 569 -23.73 -4.58 -13.31
C ILE A 569 -23.86 -5.91 -12.57
N ALA A 570 -25.07 -6.26 -12.13
CA ALA A 570 -25.31 -7.52 -11.44
C ALA A 570 -25.13 -8.73 -12.39
N ALA A 571 -24.61 -9.82 -11.84
CA ALA A 571 -24.36 -11.06 -12.58
C ALA A 571 -25.64 -11.61 -13.24
N GLY A 572 -25.55 -12.02 -14.50
CA GLY A 572 -26.68 -12.54 -15.27
C GLY A 572 -27.64 -11.49 -15.84
N THR A 573 -27.40 -10.20 -15.61
CA THR A 573 -28.28 -9.13 -16.12
C THR A 573 -28.21 -9.05 -17.66
N PRO A 574 -29.32 -9.27 -18.39
CA PRO A 574 -29.41 -8.91 -19.80
C PRO A 574 -29.65 -7.40 -19.91
N PHE A 575 -28.94 -6.73 -20.82
CA PHE A 575 -29.13 -5.31 -21.06
C PHE A 575 -28.94 -4.95 -22.53
N GLU A 576 -29.56 -3.84 -22.90
CA GLU A 576 -29.37 -3.17 -24.18
C GLU A 576 -28.52 -1.92 -23.99
N TYR A 577 -27.68 -1.61 -24.98
CA TYR A 577 -26.85 -0.41 -24.98
C TYR A 577 -26.64 0.15 -26.40
N LYS A 578 -26.19 1.40 -26.47
CA LYS A 578 -25.84 2.09 -27.71
C LYS A 578 -24.80 3.18 -27.44
N TYR A 579 -23.93 3.40 -28.42
CA TYR A 579 -22.95 4.50 -28.38
C TYR A 579 -23.54 5.81 -28.90
N TYR A 580 -23.04 6.92 -28.36
CA TYR A 580 -23.28 8.25 -28.89
C TYR A 580 -22.04 9.13 -28.76
N LYS A 581 -21.93 10.11 -29.67
CA LYS A 581 -20.94 11.17 -29.63
C LYS A 581 -21.58 12.45 -29.13
N VAL A 582 -20.81 13.24 -28.39
CA VAL A 582 -21.13 14.63 -28.07
C VAL A 582 -20.14 15.51 -28.80
N GLU A 583 -20.64 16.30 -29.74
CA GLU A 583 -19.85 17.29 -30.48
C GLU A 583 -19.44 18.48 -29.58
N PRO A 584 -18.42 19.28 -29.96
CA PRO A 584 -18.01 20.47 -29.21
C PRO A 584 -19.13 21.51 -28.98
N ASN A 585 -20.16 21.50 -29.82
CA ASN A 585 -21.32 22.40 -29.72
C ASN A 585 -22.44 21.84 -28.81
N GLY A 586 -22.26 20.64 -28.23
CA GLY A 586 -23.24 19.93 -27.40
C GLY A 586 -24.22 19.03 -28.16
N THR A 587 -24.09 18.90 -29.49
CA THR A 587 -24.95 18.02 -30.30
C THR A 587 -24.67 16.56 -29.97
N VAL A 588 -25.74 15.80 -29.72
CA VAL A 588 -25.68 14.35 -29.49
C VAL A 588 -25.93 13.62 -30.80
N ILE A 589 -24.98 12.78 -31.21
CA ILE A 589 -25.06 11.94 -32.41
C ILE A 589 -25.06 10.47 -31.98
N TRP A 590 -26.15 9.76 -32.25
CA TRP A 590 -26.25 8.33 -31.97
C TRP A 590 -25.68 7.50 -33.11
N GLU A 591 -25.16 6.31 -32.79
CA GLU A 591 -24.91 5.30 -33.81
C GLU A 591 -26.23 4.76 -34.41
N SER A 592 -26.18 4.39 -35.69
CA SER A 592 -27.29 3.84 -36.46
C SER A 592 -27.66 2.41 -36.05
N GLY A 593 -28.77 1.91 -36.58
CA GLY A 593 -29.23 0.53 -36.39
C GLY A 593 -29.89 0.24 -35.03
N ASP A 594 -30.19 -1.03 -34.79
CA ASP A 594 -30.82 -1.50 -33.55
C ASP A 594 -29.87 -1.36 -32.34
N ASN A 595 -30.45 -1.40 -31.14
CA ASN A 595 -29.66 -1.46 -29.90
C ASN A 595 -28.78 -2.71 -29.88
N ARG A 596 -27.61 -2.60 -29.24
CA ARG A 596 -26.74 -3.75 -28.97
C ARG A 596 -27.28 -4.47 -27.72
N VAL A 597 -27.07 -5.78 -27.63
CA VAL A 597 -27.52 -6.60 -26.50
C VAL A 597 -26.30 -7.31 -25.90
N TYR A 598 -26.23 -7.37 -24.57
CA TYR A 598 -25.23 -8.14 -23.84
C TYR A 598 -25.88 -8.78 -22.60
N VAL A 599 -25.28 -9.87 -22.09
CA VAL A 599 -25.69 -10.51 -20.84
C VAL A 599 -24.47 -10.61 -19.94
N ALA A 600 -24.53 -9.97 -18.77
CA ALA A 600 -23.44 -10.04 -17.80
C ALA A 600 -23.21 -11.50 -17.37
N PRO A 601 -21.96 -12.00 -17.33
CA PRO A 601 -21.70 -13.37 -16.95
C PRO A 601 -22.05 -13.65 -15.47
N THR A 602 -22.17 -14.93 -15.14
CA THR A 602 -22.38 -15.43 -13.78
C THR A 602 -21.19 -16.26 -13.29
N GLY A 603 -21.06 -16.48 -11.99
CA GLY A 603 -20.03 -17.36 -11.42
C GLY A 603 -18.71 -16.61 -11.23
N CYS A 604 -17.68 -16.98 -12.00
CA CYS A 604 -16.32 -16.41 -11.92
C CYS A 604 -15.94 -15.73 -13.24
N PRO A 605 -16.39 -14.47 -13.47
CA PRO A 605 -16.01 -13.72 -14.66
C PRO A 605 -14.50 -13.53 -14.72
N ILE A 606 -13.93 -13.70 -15.91
CA ILE A 606 -12.53 -13.40 -16.21
C ILE A 606 -12.55 -12.51 -17.44
N GLN A 607 -12.23 -11.23 -17.25
CA GLN A 607 -12.16 -10.22 -18.30
C GLN A 607 -13.36 -10.19 -19.25
N PRO A 608 -14.61 -10.20 -18.78
CA PRO A 608 -15.76 -9.97 -19.67
C PRO A 608 -15.58 -8.66 -20.43
N ASN A 609 -15.67 -8.75 -21.74
CA ASN A 609 -15.50 -7.62 -22.63
C ASN A 609 -16.35 -7.77 -23.90
N GLN A 610 -16.45 -6.67 -24.63
CA GLN A 610 -17.14 -6.57 -25.90
C GLN A 610 -16.35 -5.68 -26.86
N HIS A 611 -16.12 -6.17 -28.09
CA HIS A 611 -15.43 -5.44 -29.16
C HIS A 611 -16.43 -4.99 -30.22
N ASP A 612 -16.51 -3.69 -30.41
CA ASP A 612 -17.49 -3.04 -31.25
C ASP A 612 -16.85 -2.09 -32.28
N VAL A 613 -17.57 -1.89 -33.37
CA VAL A 613 -17.28 -0.88 -34.40
C VAL A 613 -18.52 0.00 -34.53
N TRP A 614 -18.33 1.32 -34.65
CA TRP A 614 -19.42 2.27 -34.79
C TRP A 614 -20.37 1.89 -35.93
N ARG A 615 -21.68 1.91 -35.67
CA ARG A 615 -22.71 1.66 -36.69
C ARG A 615 -23.05 2.98 -37.39
N SER A 616 -22.67 3.11 -38.66
CA SER A 616 -22.96 4.29 -39.50
C SER A 616 -24.34 4.24 -40.13
#